data_AF-A0A7S3ZB34-F1
#
_entry.id   AF-A0A7S3ZB34-F1
#
_cell.length_a   1.000
_cell.length_b   1.000
_cell.length_c   1.000
_cell.angle_alpha   90.00
_cell.angle_beta   90.00
_cell.angle_gamma   90.00
#
_symmetry.space_group_name_H-M   'P 1'
#
loop_
_entity.id
_entity.type
_entity.pdbx_description
1 polymer ?
#
loop_
_entity_poly.entity_id
_entity_poly.type
_entity_poly.pdbx_seq_one_letter_code
_entity_poly.pdbx_strand_id
1 'polypeptide(L)'
;ASEEARRSFRWRPAGNTMHAAVVLALFSTLGSGVDTNVALIASFLDPSQFEQYLNTTWKFVPDTPLPPKDVLESVRAVLETSIELTNLTANAQLYQYTFTGYDEDDLKRIPGHFTVANVHQSEVPISEYVLAGVLDFTVGIRAMDAAFRNCTWKDRPPGNNCQ
;
A
#
# COMPACT_ATOMS: atom_id res chain seq x y z
N ALA A 1 -24.39 -11.55 -4.15
CA ALA A 1 -24.29 -10.68 -2.96
C ALA A 1 -25.27 -9.53 -3.14
N SER A 2 -26.13 -9.26 -2.15
CA SER A 2 -27.22 -8.29 -2.26
C SER A 2 -26.72 -6.84 -2.22
N GLU A 3 -27.45 -5.96 -2.91
CA GLU A 3 -27.13 -4.56 -3.22
C GLU A 3 -27.05 -3.64 -1.98
N GLU A 4 -27.58 -4.10 -0.84
CA GLU A 4 -27.52 -3.42 0.46
C GLU A 4 -26.13 -3.39 1.09
N ALA A 5 -25.30 -4.41 0.86
CA ALA A 5 -23.94 -4.44 1.39
C ALA A 5 -23.01 -3.38 0.76
N ARG A 6 -23.42 -2.79 -0.38
CA ARG A 6 -22.66 -1.75 -1.08
C ARG A 6 -22.89 -0.33 -0.56
N ARG A 7 -23.93 -0.08 0.26
CA ARG A 7 -24.42 1.28 0.53
C ARG A 7 -24.06 1.91 1.89
N SER A 8 -23.43 1.22 2.83
CA SER A 8 -23.23 1.78 4.18
C SER A 8 -21.79 2.02 4.65
N PHE A 9 -20.76 1.78 3.84
CA PHE A 9 -19.39 2.11 4.25
C PHE A 9 -19.00 3.55 3.83
N ARG A 10 -19.28 4.52 4.71
CA ARG A 10 -18.87 5.92 4.54
C ARG A 10 -17.44 6.09 5.06
N TRP A 11 -16.47 5.98 4.16
CA TRP A 11 -15.04 6.14 4.42
C TRP A 11 -14.72 7.56 4.92
N ARG A 12 -13.92 7.67 6.00
CA ARG A 12 -13.29 8.92 6.45
C ARG A 12 -11.77 8.72 6.36
N PRO A 13 -11.02 9.57 5.63
CA PRO A 13 -9.57 9.48 5.59
C PRO A 13 -9.01 9.97 6.92
N ALA A 14 -8.38 9.07 7.66
CA ALA A 14 -7.41 9.44 8.68
C ALA A 14 -6.26 8.45 8.60
N GLY A 15 -5.11 8.90 8.09
CA GLY A 15 -3.79 8.27 8.19
C GLY A 15 -3.69 6.82 7.70
N ASN A 16 -3.00 6.61 6.58
CA ASN A 16 -2.58 5.32 5.99
C ASN A 16 -3.63 4.58 5.15
N THR A 17 -3.75 5.02 3.90
CA THR A 17 -4.56 4.42 2.82
C THR A 17 -4.09 3.02 2.38
N MET A 18 -2.81 2.67 2.55
CA MET A 18 -2.28 1.37 2.09
C MET A 18 -2.80 0.18 2.90
N HIS A 19 -2.89 0.30 4.23
CA HIS A 19 -3.29 -0.83 5.10
C HIS A 19 -4.75 -1.23 4.89
N ALA A 20 -5.64 -0.27 4.60
CA ALA A 20 -7.06 -0.54 4.40
C ALA A 20 -7.37 -1.24 3.07
N ALA A 21 -6.64 -0.89 1.99
CA ALA A 21 -6.86 -1.47 0.66
C ALA A 21 -6.51 -2.96 0.61
N VAL A 22 -5.38 -3.33 1.22
CA VAL A 22 -4.93 -4.71 1.38
C VAL A 22 -5.98 -5.56 2.10
N VAL A 23 -6.51 -5.04 3.21
CA VAL A 23 -7.53 -5.72 4.01
C VAL A 23 -8.83 -5.90 3.22
N LEU A 24 -9.30 -4.85 2.53
CA LEU A 24 -10.52 -4.90 1.71
C LEU A 24 -10.45 -5.90 0.55
N ALA A 25 -9.29 -6.03 -0.09
CA ALA A 25 -9.09 -7.01 -1.16
C ALA A 25 -9.21 -8.45 -0.65
N LEU A 26 -8.65 -8.76 0.52
CA LEU A 26 -8.73 -10.07 1.16
C LEU A 26 -10.16 -10.45 1.57
N PHE A 27 -10.96 -9.47 2.02
CA PHE A 27 -12.35 -9.70 2.43
C PHE A 27 -13.32 -9.91 1.27
N SER A 28 -13.15 -9.19 0.16
CA SER A 28 -14.13 -9.16 -0.93
C SER A 28 -14.02 -10.33 -1.90
N THR A 29 -12.86 -11.00 -1.97
CA THR A 29 -12.57 -12.00 -3.00
C THR A 29 -12.63 -13.46 -2.51
N LEU A 30 -12.34 -13.75 -1.24
CA LEU A 30 -11.99 -15.13 -0.83
C LEU A 30 -12.98 -15.82 0.13
N GLY A 31 -14.01 -15.12 0.61
CA GLY A 31 -15.06 -15.73 1.44
C GLY A 31 -14.58 -16.24 2.83
N SER A 32 -15.53 -16.53 3.71
CA SER A 32 -15.29 -16.80 5.14
C SER A 32 -15.09 -18.29 5.49
N GLY A 33 -14.66 -19.12 4.54
CA GLY A 33 -14.89 -20.57 4.61
C GLY A 33 -13.66 -21.46 4.48
N VAL A 34 -12.63 -21.31 5.33
CA VAL A 34 -11.63 -22.35 5.69
C VAL A 34 -11.00 -22.00 7.04
N ASP A 35 -10.54 -23.00 7.80
CA ASP A 35 -9.59 -22.84 8.91
C ASP A 35 -8.38 -21.98 8.46
N THR A 36 -8.19 -20.82 9.10
CA THR A 36 -7.06 -19.88 8.94
C THR A 36 -6.60 -19.62 7.50
N ASN A 37 -7.05 -18.51 6.89
CA ASN A 37 -6.51 -18.07 5.60
C ASN A 37 -5.08 -17.52 5.76
N VAL A 38 -4.18 -17.83 4.82
CA VAL A 38 -2.79 -17.35 4.86
C VAL A 38 -2.51 -16.42 3.69
N ALA A 39 -1.94 -15.26 4.00
CA ALA A 39 -1.42 -14.31 3.03
C ALA A 39 0.11 -14.31 3.11
N LEU A 40 0.77 -14.58 1.99
CA LEU A 40 2.21 -14.40 1.88
C LEU A 40 2.49 -12.91 1.66
N ILE A 41 3.39 -12.32 2.44
CA ILE A 41 3.68 -10.88 2.40
C ILE A 41 5.18 -10.63 2.21
N ALA A 42 5.51 -9.59 1.44
CA ALA A 42 6.90 -9.19 1.25
C ALA A 42 7.56 -8.84 2.59
N SER A 43 8.78 -9.33 2.83
CA SER A 43 9.49 -9.15 4.10
C SER A 43 9.78 -7.72 4.52
N PHE A 44 9.77 -6.76 3.59
CA PHE A 44 9.91 -5.33 3.92
C PHE A 44 8.61 -4.68 4.42
N LEU A 45 7.49 -5.39 4.35
CA LEU A 45 6.22 -4.99 4.92
C LEU A 45 6.09 -5.59 6.32
N ASP A 46 5.81 -4.76 7.31
CA ASP A 46 5.59 -5.19 8.69
C ASP A 46 4.17 -5.73 8.86
N PRO A 47 3.99 -7.05 9.12
CA PRO A 47 2.67 -7.66 9.28
C PRO A 47 1.82 -7.01 10.37
N SER A 48 2.44 -6.56 11.46
CA SER A 48 1.74 -6.02 12.62
C SER A 48 0.93 -4.76 12.28
N GLN A 49 1.35 -4.02 11.26
CA GLN A 49 0.64 -2.83 10.79
C GLN A 49 -0.70 -3.18 10.12
N PHE A 50 -0.85 -4.40 9.59
CA PHE A 50 -2.06 -4.87 8.91
C PHE A 50 -2.95 -5.69 9.85
N GLU A 51 -2.34 -6.48 10.74
CA GLU A 51 -3.05 -7.37 11.67
C GLU A 51 -4.06 -6.61 12.56
N GLN A 52 -3.73 -5.40 13.00
CA GLN A 52 -4.64 -4.56 13.79
C GLN A 52 -5.96 -4.21 13.07
N TYR A 53 -5.99 -4.30 11.73
CA TYR A 53 -7.16 -4.01 10.91
C TYR A 53 -7.91 -5.28 10.49
N LEU A 54 -7.35 -6.47 10.75
CA LEU A 54 -7.99 -7.74 10.45
C LEU A 54 -8.95 -8.14 11.58
N ASN A 55 -10.24 -8.18 11.28
CA ASN A 55 -11.23 -8.84 12.15
C ASN A 55 -11.51 -10.28 11.66
N THR A 56 -10.46 -11.01 11.26
CA THR A 56 -10.57 -12.31 10.58
C THR A 56 -9.54 -13.32 11.09
N THR A 57 -9.62 -14.55 10.58
CA THR A 57 -8.61 -15.61 10.80
C THR A 57 -7.42 -15.50 9.84
N TRP A 58 -7.30 -14.43 9.06
CA TRP A 58 -6.17 -14.25 8.16
C TRP A 58 -4.86 -14.10 8.95
N LYS A 59 -3.82 -14.78 8.48
CA LYS A 59 -2.46 -14.63 9.00
C LYS A 59 -1.55 -14.19 7.87
N PHE A 60 -0.66 -13.26 8.19
CA PHE A 60 0.42 -12.87 7.29
C PHE A 60 1.65 -13.72 7.58
N VAL A 61 2.28 -14.22 6.52
CA VAL A 61 3.53 -14.96 6.60
C VAL A 61 4.55 -14.22 5.74
N PRO A 62 5.67 -13.75 6.30
CA PRO A 62 6.69 -13.08 5.52
C PRO A 62 7.34 -14.06 4.52
N ASP A 63 7.74 -13.55 3.36
CA ASP A 63 8.46 -14.33 2.33
C ASP A 63 9.89 -14.70 2.72
N THR A 64 10.44 -14.05 3.75
CA THR A 64 11.81 -14.25 4.22
C THR A 64 11.83 -14.47 5.74
N PRO A 65 12.43 -15.58 6.23
CA PRO A 65 12.99 -16.68 5.43
C PRO A 65 11.89 -17.42 4.63
N LEU A 66 12.28 -18.10 3.54
CA LEU A 66 11.36 -18.84 2.68
C LEU A 66 10.44 -19.75 3.52
N PRO A 67 9.11 -19.61 3.44
CA PRO A 67 8.22 -20.44 4.22
C PRO A 67 8.30 -21.92 3.83
N PRO A 68 8.06 -22.84 4.78
CA PRO A 68 7.92 -24.26 4.51
C PRO A 68 6.88 -24.54 3.42
N LYS A 69 7.06 -25.65 2.70
CA LYS A 69 6.20 -26.00 1.55
C LYS A 69 4.72 -26.13 1.92
N ASP A 70 4.43 -26.72 3.08
CA ASP A 70 3.08 -26.85 3.63
C ASP A 70 2.42 -25.49 3.89
N VAL A 71 3.20 -24.48 4.30
CA VAL A 71 2.71 -23.11 4.43
C VAL A 71 2.42 -22.51 3.05
N LEU A 72 3.33 -22.65 2.08
CA LEU A 72 3.13 -22.15 0.72
C LEU A 72 1.89 -22.76 0.03
N GLU A 73 1.62 -24.05 0.29
CA GLU A 73 0.40 -24.73 -0.19
C GLU A 73 -0.87 -24.20 0.48
N SER A 74 -0.78 -23.60 1.66
CA SER A 74 -1.93 -22.99 2.37
C SER A 74 -2.21 -21.54 1.96
N VAL A 75 -1.28 -20.89 1.25
CA VAL A 75 -1.40 -19.48 0.84
C VAL A 75 -2.60 -19.29 -0.08
N ARG A 76 -3.42 -18.29 0.23
CA ARG A 76 -4.61 -17.89 -0.54
C ARG A 76 -4.44 -16.56 -1.25
N ALA A 77 -3.56 -15.71 -0.74
CA ALA A 77 -3.23 -14.41 -1.31
C ALA A 77 -1.74 -14.09 -1.17
N VAL A 78 -1.23 -13.30 -2.10
CA VAL A 78 0.16 -12.85 -2.17
C VAL A 78 0.19 -11.33 -2.20
N LEU A 79 1.04 -10.72 -1.39
CA LEU A 79 1.17 -9.26 -1.25
C LEU A 79 2.61 -8.84 -1.56
N GLU A 80 2.81 -8.21 -2.72
CA GLU A 80 4.08 -7.60 -3.14
C GLU A 80 5.33 -8.51 -3.08
N THR A 81 5.16 -9.83 -3.15
CA THR A 81 6.30 -10.77 -3.06
C THR A 81 6.94 -10.99 -4.42
N SER A 82 8.14 -11.59 -4.45
CA SER A 82 8.77 -11.96 -5.72
C SER A 82 7.90 -12.92 -6.56
N ILE A 83 7.98 -12.78 -7.88
CA ILE A 83 7.25 -13.63 -8.82
C ILE A 83 7.68 -15.10 -8.69
N GLU A 84 8.95 -15.36 -8.38
CA GLU A 84 9.48 -16.70 -8.17
C GLU A 84 8.77 -17.40 -7.00
N LEU A 85 8.56 -16.70 -5.88
CA LEU A 85 7.79 -17.25 -4.75
C LEU A 85 6.29 -17.36 -5.08
N THR A 86 5.75 -16.40 -5.82
CA THR A 86 4.35 -16.43 -6.28
C THR A 86 4.06 -17.72 -7.04
N ASN A 87 4.99 -18.17 -7.88
CA ASN A 87 4.87 -19.43 -8.62
C ASN A 87 4.83 -20.69 -7.73
N LEU A 88 5.30 -20.60 -6.48
CA LEU A 88 5.23 -21.70 -5.51
C LEU A 88 3.88 -21.78 -4.80
N THR A 89 3.03 -20.75 -4.90
CA THR A 89 1.73 -20.65 -4.21
C THR A 89 0.57 -21.06 -5.12
N ALA A 90 0.55 -22.32 -5.56
CA ALA A 90 -0.41 -22.81 -6.56
C ALA A 90 -1.91 -22.71 -6.15
N ASN A 91 -2.19 -22.54 -4.86
CA ASN A 91 -3.54 -22.44 -4.30
C ASN A 91 -4.00 -20.99 -4.06
N ALA A 92 -3.13 -20.02 -4.30
CA ALA A 92 -3.44 -18.61 -4.14
C ALA A 92 -4.24 -18.08 -5.33
N GLN A 93 -5.14 -17.14 -5.08
CA GLN A 93 -6.03 -16.59 -6.12
C GLN A 93 -5.92 -15.06 -6.24
N LEU A 94 -5.26 -14.40 -5.29
CA LEU A 94 -5.11 -12.94 -5.27
C LEU A 94 -3.64 -12.57 -5.23
N TYR A 95 -3.20 -11.75 -6.17
CA TYR A 95 -1.94 -11.04 -6.12
C TYR A 95 -2.24 -9.55 -5.91
N GLN A 96 -1.82 -9.00 -4.78
CA GLN A 96 -2.10 -7.64 -4.37
C GLN A 96 -0.80 -6.81 -4.41
N TYR A 97 -0.76 -5.82 -5.30
CA TYR A 97 0.23 -4.75 -5.24
C TYR A 97 -0.09 -3.81 -4.08
N THR A 98 0.94 -3.29 -3.43
CA THR A 98 0.82 -2.36 -2.31
C THR A 98 0.84 -0.88 -2.73
N PHE A 99 0.97 -0.61 -4.02
CA PHE A 99 1.00 0.75 -4.58
C PHE A 99 0.03 0.92 -5.74
N THR A 100 -0.07 2.15 -6.25
CA THR A 100 -0.85 2.48 -7.45
C THR A 100 0.05 2.34 -8.67
N GLY A 101 -0.12 1.23 -9.41
CA GLY A 101 0.68 0.90 -10.59
C GLY A 101 1.18 -0.54 -10.56
N TYR A 102 1.60 -1.03 -11.72
CA TYR A 102 2.24 -2.32 -11.91
C TYR A 102 3.10 -2.25 -13.17
N ASP A 103 4.18 -3.04 -13.22
CA ASP A 103 4.95 -3.23 -14.44
C ASP A 103 4.23 -4.24 -15.35
N GLU A 104 4.11 -3.93 -16.64
CA GLU A 104 3.51 -4.84 -17.62
C GLU A 104 4.30 -6.14 -17.76
N ASP A 105 5.63 -6.09 -17.63
CA ASP A 105 6.47 -7.27 -17.74
C ASP A 105 6.37 -8.16 -16.51
N ASP A 106 6.06 -7.59 -15.33
CA ASP A 106 5.74 -8.37 -14.15
C ASP A 106 4.36 -9.01 -14.28
N LEU A 107 3.37 -8.28 -14.79
CA LEU A 107 2.03 -8.79 -15.02
C LEU A 107 2.02 -10.02 -15.94
N LYS A 108 2.87 -10.04 -16.97
CA LYS A 108 3.04 -11.20 -17.87
C LYS A 108 3.64 -12.43 -17.19
N ARG A 109 4.38 -12.23 -16.11
CA ARG A 109 5.06 -13.30 -15.37
C ARG A 109 4.23 -13.83 -14.20
N ILE A 110 3.21 -13.09 -13.73
CA ILE A 110 2.23 -13.57 -12.75
C ILE A 110 1.40 -14.72 -13.38
N PRO A 111 1.23 -15.86 -12.70
CA PRO A 111 0.41 -16.96 -13.22
C PRO A 111 -1.03 -16.53 -13.51
N GLY A 112 -1.57 -16.94 -14.65
CA GLY A 112 -2.90 -16.49 -15.12
C GLY A 112 -4.11 -16.91 -14.28
N HIS A 113 -3.94 -17.69 -13.21
CA HIS A 113 -5.01 -18.03 -12.27
C HIS A 113 -5.19 -16.98 -11.17
N PHE A 114 -4.25 -16.05 -11.03
CA PHE A 114 -4.36 -14.95 -10.07
C PHE A 114 -5.29 -13.85 -10.60
N THR A 115 -6.16 -13.37 -9.72
CA THR A 115 -6.72 -12.04 -9.83
C THR A 115 -5.66 -11.06 -9.35
N VAL A 116 -5.28 -10.11 -10.21
CA VAL A 116 -4.29 -9.08 -9.87
C VAL A 116 -5.02 -7.80 -9.46
N ALA A 117 -4.67 -7.27 -8.30
CA ALA A 117 -5.23 -6.05 -7.74
C ALA A 117 -4.12 -5.08 -7.29
N ASN A 118 -4.42 -3.79 -7.25
CA ASN A 118 -3.52 -2.75 -6.77
C ASN A 118 -4.25 -1.80 -5.80
N VAL A 119 -3.57 -0.74 -5.36
CA VAL A 119 -4.17 0.26 -4.48
C VAL A 119 -4.83 1.38 -5.30
N HIS A 120 -6.12 1.58 -5.05
CA HIS A 120 -6.89 2.69 -5.59
C HIS A 120 -6.83 3.93 -4.67
N GLN A 121 -7.17 5.12 -5.18
CA GLN A 121 -7.25 6.39 -4.44
C GLN A 121 -5.92 7.04 -4.06
N SER A 122 -4.83 6.61 -4.70
CA SER A 122 -3.53 7.27 -4.57
C SER A 122 -3.40 8.52 -5.47
N GLU A 123 -4.39 8.79 -6.34
CA GLU A 123 -4.34 9.90 -7.30
C GLU A 123 -4.36 11.27 -6.61
N VAL A 124 -5.10 11.39 -5.51
CA VAL A 124 -5.17 12.63 -4.72
C VAL A 124 -3.84 12.98 -4.05
N PRO A 125 -3.22 12.11 -3.22
CA PRO A 125 -1.95 12.44 -2.59
C PRO A 125 -0.81 12.64 -3.61
N ILE A 126 -0.83 11.91 -4.74
CA ILE A 126 0.13 12.14 -5.83
C ILE A 126 -0.06 13.54 -6.42
N SER A 127 -1.30 13.96 -6.68
CA SER A 127 -1.59 15.28 -7.23
C SER A 127 -1.18 16.41 -6.28
N GLU A 128 -1.44 16.26 -4.98
CA GLU A 128 -1.01 17.20 -3.95
C GLU A 128 0.52 17.35 -3.92
N TYR A 129 1.24 16.22 -3.96
CA TYR A 129 2.69 16.21 -3.98
C TYR A 129 3.26 16.90 -5.24
N VAL A 130 2.71 16.61 -6.42
CA VAL A 130 3.14 17.23 -7.68
C VAL A 130 2.89 18.74 -7.67
N LEU A 131 1.71 19.19 -7.24
CA LEU A 131 1.39 20.61 -7.16
C LEU A 131 2.28 21.33 -6.15
N ALA A 132 2.54 20.73 -4.98
CA ALA A 132 3.47 21.29 -4.01
C ALA A 132 4.88 21.45 -4.60
N GLY A 133 5.36 20.46 -5.37
CA GLY A 133 6.64 20.54 -6.08
C GLY A 133 6.68 21.68 -7.09
N VAL A 134 5.67 21.80 -7.96
CA VAL A 134 5.59 22.86 -8.98
C VAL A 134 5.56 24.25 -8.33
N LEU A 135 4.78 24.41 -7.26
CA LEU A 135 4.70 25.66 -6.51
C LEU A 135 6.04 26.01 -5.84
N ASP A 136 6.71 25.04 -5.24
CA ASP A 136 8.03 25.25 -4.64
C ASP A 136 9.10 25.61 -5.69
N PHE A 137 9.08 25.00 -6.88
CA PHE A 137 9.97 25.39 -7.98
C PHE A 137 9.75 26.84 -8.44
N THR A 138 8.50 27.31 -8.43
CA THR A 138 8.15 28.65 -8.92
C THR A 138 8.37 29.72 -7.86
N VAL A 139 7.99 29.44 -6.62
CA VAL A 139 8.02 30.39 -5.51
C VAL A 139 9.36 30.33 -4.77
N GLY A 140 10.03 29.18 -4.75
CA GLY A 140 11.28 28.98 -4.02
C GLY A 140 11.09 28.85 -2.51
N ILE A 141 9.99 28.23 -2.04
CA ILE A 141 9.63 28.14 -0.62
C ILE A 141 10.75 27.50 0.21
N ARG A 142 11.44 26.47 -0.32
CA ARG A 142 12.60 25.88 0.37
C ARG A 142 13.78 26.83 0.51
N ALA A 143 14.10 27.61 -0.52
CA ALA A 143 15.19 28.59 -0.47
C ALA A 143 14.85 29.73 0.52
N MET A 144 13.58 30.14 0.50
CA MET A 144 12.97 31.06 1.43
C MET A 144 13.08 30.57 2.89
N ASP A 145 12.64 29.35 3.20
CA ASP A 145 12.75 28.75 4.54
C ASP A 145 14.21 28.63 4.99
N ALA A 146 15.12 28.22 4.10
CA ALA A 146 16.55 28.17 4.40
C ALA A 146 17.13 29.56 4.69
N ALA A 147 16.79 30.57 3.90
CA ALA A 147 17.21 31.95 4.12
C ALA A 147 16.64 32.53 5.42
N PHE A 148 15.41 32.15 5.78
CA PHE A 148 14.80 32.51 7.05
C PHE A 148 15.55 31.88 8.24
N ARG A 149 15.79 30.56 8.21
CA ARG A 149 16.52 29.84 9.28
C ARG A 149 17.97 30.28 9.42
N ASN A 150 18.63 30.62 8.31
CA ASN A 150 20.02 31.08 8.28
C ASN A 150 20.16 32.58 8.39
N CYS A 151 19.07 33.30 8.59
CA CYS A 151 19.15 34.72 8.83
C CYS A 151 19.68 35.55 7.65
N THR A 152 19.41 35.10 6.42
CA THR A 152 19.88 35.72 5.18
C THR A 152 18.77 36.24 4.29
N TRP A 153 17.51 36.24 4.74
CA TRP A 153 16.36 36.77 3.99
C TRP A 153 16.47 38.28 3.74
N LYS A 154 16.33 38.75 2.49
CA LYS A 154 16.62 40.15 2.09
C LYS A 154 15.44 40.99 1.57
N ASP A 155 14.28 40.40 1.25
CA ASP A 155 13.16 41.12 0.62
C ASP A 155 12.09 41.59 1.64
N ARG A 156 12.14 42.89 2.03
CA ARG A 156 11.17 43.75 2.82
C ARG A 156 10.67 43.21 4.20
N PRO A 157 10.25 44.06 5.16
CA PRO A 157 10.43 43.76 6.59
C PRO A 157 9.29 42.91 7.18
N PRO A 158 9.60 42.01 8.14
CA PRO A 158 9.76 42.47 9.52
C PRO A 158 11.23 42.51 9.92
N GLY A 159 11.68 43.74 10.22
CA GLY A 159 13.03 44.02 10.68
C GLY A 159 13.19 43.56 12.13
N ASN A 160 14.01 42.53 12.28
CA ASN A 160 15.06 42.38 13.31
C ASN A 160 15.63 40.96 13.37
N ASN A 161 15.29 40.08 12.43
CA ASN A 161 15.41 38.63 12.64
C ASN A 161 16.85 38.10 12.79
N CYS A 162 17.86 38.93 12.51
CA CYS A 162 19.27 38.60 12.56
C CYS A 162 20.02 39.64 13.37
N GLN A 163 19.77 39.61 14.67
CA GLN A 163 20.65 40.15 15.71
C GLN A 163 21.11 38.99 16.58
#